data_AF-A0A521T1A6-F1
#
_entry.id   AF-A0A521T1A6-F1
#
_cell.length_a   1.000
_cell.length_b   1.000
_cell.length_c   1.000
_cell.angle_alpha   90.00
_cell.angle_beta   90.00
_cell.angle_gamma   90.00
#
_symmetry.space_group_name_H-M   'P 1'
#
loop_
_entity.id
_entity.type
_entity.pdbx_description
1 polymer ?
#
loop_
_entity_poly.entity_id
_entity_poly.type
_entity_poly.pdbx_seq_one_letter_code
_entity_poly.pdbx_strand_id
1 'polypeptide(L)'
;PVVFWDEFDSRSYWWLQFLLAPMQDGRFQEGQITHPIGRCVFVFAGATSYTFENFGPPREARAAYAEFGLKKGPDFKSRLHGTLNVLGPNPRQHFNGADWVNDASDVCFPVRRAILLRSLLGLMDEKTGSRRLEMDPGLLAALLEARSYAFGSRSFEKIVLSLRGSAPNYQRSALPTDEVLEMNVGDLDAFKRIMDQPREFQEQAETISAAVHARWLTSADNRNAFKKAFELLDPETKADNRAAAWRVPTILAIAGLELVPLKDPRPPAANAAAILEAHIEVLAEEEHDGWTDVRRKNGWTWVERTDDLELREKQRAERRHDCLTPYASLPDHEKEKDRGSVRWYPELAKLAGFKIVVKG
;
A
#
# COMPACT_ATOMS: atom_id res chain seq x y z
N PRO A 1 -15.23 -6.14 34.01
CA PRO A 1 -13.75 -6.13 34.11
C PRO A 1 -13.14 -6.85 32.90
N VAL A 2 -12.18 -6.24 32.22
CA VAL A 2 -11.39 -6.89 31.16
C VAL A 2 -9.96 -7.01 31.66
N VAL A 3 -9.37 -8.21 31.56
CA VAL A 3 -7.97 -8.48 31.95
C VAL A 3 -7.21 -8.97 30.74
N PHE A 4 -6.09 -8.33 30.44
CA PHE A 4 -5.19 -8.75 29.36
C PHE A 4 -3.98 -9.46 29.96
N TRP A 5 -3.73 -10.66 29.47
CA TRP A 5 -2.55 -11.47 29.78
C TRP A 5 -1.67 -11.53 28.54
N ASP A 6 -0.50 -10.89 28.60
CA ASP A 6 0.51 -10.99 27.55
C ASP A 6 1.50 -12.11 27.86
N GLU A 7 2.05 -12.76 26.83
CA GLU A 7 3.02 -13.87 26.96
C GLU A 7 2.60 -14.98 27.95
N PHE A 8 1.30 -15.27 27.99
CA PHE A 8 0.67 -16.16 28.99
C PHE A 8 1.13 -17.63 28.90
N ASP A 9 1.71 -18.04 27.79
CA ASP A 9 2.25 -19.38 27.55
C ASP A 9 3.78 -19.45 27.68
N SER A 10 4.41 -18.35 28.14
CA SER A 10 5.85 -18.28 28.41
C SER A 10 6.31 -19.36 29.41
N ARG A 11 7.61 -19.64 29.40
CA ARG A 11 8.25 -20.71 30.20
C ARG A 11 7.62 -22.09 29.93
N SER A 12 7.40 -22.39 28.66
CA SER A 12 6.86 -23.68 28.21
C SER A 12 5.54 -24.03 28.89
N TYR A 13 4.54 -23.13 28.76
CA TYR A 13 3.18 -23.30 29.26
C TYR A 13 3.05 -23.33 30.79
N TRP A 14 4.08 -22.92 31.54
CA TRP A 14 4.08 -23.02 33.01
C TRP A 14 2.89 -22.32 33.69
N TRP A 15 2.46 -21.18 33.13
CA TRP A 15 1.44 -20.34 33.73
C TRP A 15 0.01 -20.85 33.54
N LEU A 16 -0.24 -21.74 32.56
CA LEU A 16 -1.60 -22.16 32.18
C LEU A 16 -2.37 -22.77 33.35
N GLN A 17 -1.71 -23.52 34.23
CA GLN A 17 -2.33 -24.15 35.40
C GLN A 17 -2.94 -23.12 36.38
N PHE A 18 -2.34 -21.93 36.50
CA PHE A 18 -2.82 -20.89 37.41
C PHE A 18 -4.00 -20.11 36.84
N LEU A 19 -4.23 -20.21 35.53
CA LEU A 19 -5.31 -19.50 34.83
C LEU A 19 -6.63 -20.28 34.86
N LEU A 20 -6.61 -21.60 35.11
CA LEU A 20 -7.80 -22.46 35.03
C LEU A 20 -8.91 -22.08 35.99
N ALA A 21 -8.60 -21.95 37.29
CA ALA A 21 -9.58 -21.59 38.31
C ALA A 21 -10.13 -20.17 38.10
N PRO A 22 -9.29 -19.16 37.78
CA PRO A 22 -9.77 -17.86 37.36
C PRO A 22 -10.73 -17.89 36.17
N MET A 23 -10.41 -18.65 35.11
CA MET A 23 -11.23 -18.75 33.90
C MET A 23 -12.57 -19.46 34.12
N GLN A 24 -12.59 -20.51 34.95
CA GLN A 24 -13.76 -21.37 35.13
C GLN A 24 -14.65 -20.92 36.29
N ASP A 25 -14.03 -20.62 37.44
CA ASP A 25 -14.74 -20.35 38.69
C ASP A 25 -14.81 -18.85 39.02
N GLY A 26 -14.09 -18.00 38.28
CA GLY A 26 -14.03 -16.56 38.56
C GLY A 26 -13.42 -16.25 39.93
N ARG A 27 -12.47 -17.06 40.39
CA ARG A 27 -11.76 -16.92 41.67
C ARG A 27 -10.33 -17.46 41.58
N PHE A 28 -9.46 -17.04 42.49
CA PHE A 28 -8.13 -17.64 42.69
C PHE A 28 -7.83 -17.84 44.17
N GLN A 29 -6.78 -18.61 44.47
CA GLN A 29 -6.37 -18.93 45.83
C GLN A 29 -4.98 -18.35 46.12
N GLU A 30 -4.85 -17.64 47.23
CA GLU A 30 -3.59 -17.15 47.80
C GLU A 30 -3.40 -17.80 49.17
N GLY A 31 -2.53 -18.81 49.24
CA GLY A 31 -2.36 -19.61 50.46
C GLY A 31 -3.68 -20.30 50.87
N GLN A 32 -4.25 -19.92 52.01
CA GLN A 32 -5.53 -20.44 52.50
C GLN A 32 -6.73 -19.54 52.14
N ILE A 33 -6.50 -18.38 51.53
CA ILE A 33 -7.53 -17.39 51.24
C ILE A 33 -7.99 -17.57 49.79
N THR A 34 -9.32 -17.59 49.57
CA THR A 34 -9.93 -17.59 48.24
C THR A 34 -10.41 -16.18 47.91
N HIS A 35 -9.94 -15.65 46.78
CA HIS A 35 -10.25 -14.31 46.30
C HIS A 35 -11.25 -14.39 45.13
N PRO A 36 -12.46 -13.80 45.23
CA PRO A 36 -13.38 -13.71 44.11
C PRO A 36 -12.93 -12.65 43.11
N ILE A 37 -12.97 -12.97 41.82
CA ILE A 37 -12.73 -12.05 40.69
C ILE A 37 -14.08 -11.49 40.19
N GLY A 38 -15.12 -12.32 40.19
CA GLY A 38 -16.44 -11.97 39.67
C GLY A 38 -16.53 -12.05 38.14
N ARG A 39 -17.58 -11.46 37.55
CA ARG A 39 -17.79 -11.47 36.09
C ARG A 39 -16.67 -10.68 35.40
N CYS A 40 -15.85 -11.36 34.60
CA CYS A 40 -14.73 -10.76 33.89
C CYS A 40 -14.56 -11.37 32.50
N VAL A 41 -13.87 -10.64 31.63
CA VAL A 41 -13.42 -11.12 30.31
C VAL A 41 -11.91 -11.19 30.36
N PHE A 42 -11.35 -12.37 30.10
CA PHE A 42 -9.91 -12.54 29.95
C PHE A 42 -9.54 -12.58 28.47
N VAL A 43 -8.54 -11.78 28.12
CA VAL A 43 -7.94 -11.75 26.79
C VAL A 43 -6.51 -12.22 26.93
N PHE A 44 -6.16 -13.28 26.22
CA PHE A 44 -4.83 -13.86 26.19
C PHE A 44 -4.15 -13.48 24.88
N ALA A 45 -3.04 -12.74 24.95
CA ALA A 45 -2.31 -12.19 23.83
C ALA A 45 -0.82 -12.56 23.91
N GLY A 46 -0.08 -12.34 22.82
CA GLY A 46 1.37 -12.56 22.77
C GLY A 46 1.80 -14.00 23.00
N ALA A 47 1.01 -14.99 22.55
CA ALA A 47 1.41 -16.38 22.65
C ALA A 47 2.73 -16.66 21.91
N THR A 48 3.53 -17.60 22.41
CA THR A 48 4.70 -18.14 21.71
C THR A 48 4.34 -18.94 20.46
N SER A 49 3.09 -19.41 20.37
CA SER A 49 2.55 -20.09 19.19
C SER A 49 1.94 -19.09 18.20
N TYR A 50 2.28 -19.19 16.91
CA TYR A 50 1.81 -18.28 15.87
C TYR A 50 0.30 -18.42 15.54
N THR A 51 -0.28 -19.59 15.74
CA THR A 51 -1.71 -19.84 15.51
C THR A 51 -2.31 -20.68 16.62
N PHE A 52 -3.62 -20.53 16.86
CA PHE A 52 -4.32 -21.36 17.83
C PHE A 52 -4.33 -22.86 17.47
N GLU A 53 -4.35 -23.18 16.18
CA GLU A 53 -4.25 -24.56 15.68
C GLU A 53 -2.96 -25.22 16.16
N ASN A 54 -1.84 -24.49 16.08
CA ASN A 54 -0.52 -24.93 16.55
C ASN A 54 -0.24 -24.58 18.02
N PHE A 55 -1.26 -24.17 18.80
CA PHE A 55 -1.11 -23.95 20.23
C PHE A 55 -1.05 -25.30 20.96
N GLY A 56 0.18 -25.74 21.24
CA GLY A 56 0.52 -27.04 21.79
C GLY A 56 0.86 -28.09 20.71
N PRO A 57 1.52 -29.19 21.08
CA PRO A 57 1.93 -30.23 20.14
C PRO A 57 0.73 -31.00 19.57
N PRO A 58 0.87 -31.59 18.36
CA PRO A 58 -0.13 -32.46 17.77
C PRO A 58 -0.36 -33.71 18.64
N ARG A 59 -1.58 -34.26 18.63
CA ARG A 59 -1.95 -35.42 19.48
C ARG A 59 -1.15 -36.68 19.14
N GLU A 60 -0.69 -36.77 17.90
CA GLU A 60 0.12 -37.83 17.34
C GLU A 60 1.52 -37.87 17.98
N ALA A 61 2.04 -36.72 18.41
CA ALA A 61 3.30 -36.60 19.14
C ALA A 61 3.12 -36.97 20.63
N ARG A 62 2.82 -38.25 20.89
CA ARG A 62 2.37 -38.76 22.20
C ARG A 62 3.16 -38.27 23.41
N ALA A 63 4.50 -38.26 23.33
CA ALA A 63 5.35 -37.81 24.44
C ALA A 63 5.20 -36.31 24.72
N ALA A 64 5.30 -35.47 23.68
CA ALA A 64 5.11 -34.03 23.79
C ALA A 64 3.67 -33.67 24.22
N TYR A 65 2.67 -34.38 23.70
CA TYR A 65 1.27 -34.18 24.09
C TYR A 65 1.03 -34.55 25.57
N ALA A 66 1.66 -35.61 26.07
CA ALA A 66 1.60 -35.96 27.48
C ALA A 66 2.23 -34.86 28.36
N GLU A 67 3.38 -34.30 27.96
CA GLU A 67 4.01 -33.17 28.65
C GLU A 67 3.11 -31.93 28.65
N PHE A 68 2.51 -31.60 27.50
CA PHE A 68 1.54 -30.51 27.39
C PHE A 68 0.32 -30.72 28.31
N GLY A 69 -0.13 -31.97 28.47
CA GLY A 69 -1.15 -32.36 29.45
C GLY A 69 -0.74 -32.07 30.89
N LEU A 70 0.50 -32.40 31.28
CA LEU A 70 1.03 -32.07 32.61
C LEU A 70 1.06 -30.57 32.88
N LYS A 71 1.26 -29.74 31.84
CA LYS A 71 1.18 -28.28 31.90
C LYS A 71 -0.24 -27.72 31.81
N LYS A 72 -1.27 -28.57 31.83
CA LYS A 72 -2.69 -28.17 31.70
C LYS A 72 -3.03 -27.49 30.38
N GLY A 73 -2.28 -27.79 29.32
CA GLY A 73 -2.52 -27.25 27.99
C GLY A 73 -3.93 -27.54 27.44
N PRO A 74 -4.36 -28.82 27.36
CA PRO A 74 -5.70 -29.17 26.89
C PRO A 74 -6.83 -28.57 27.75
N ASP A 75 -6.64 -28.55 29.07
CA ASP A 75 -7.53 -27.91 30.05
C ASP A 75 -7.70 -26.42 29.80
N PHE A 76 -6.61 -25.71 29.50
CA PHE A 76 -6.65 -24.30 29.16
C PHE A 76 -7.42 -24.08 27.85
N LYS A 77 -7.09 -24.85 26.79
CA LYS A 77 -7.77 -24.75 25.49
C LYS A 77 -9.28 -24.95 25.61
N SER A 78 -9.74 -25.89 26.44
CA SER A 78 -11.16 -26.18 26.61
C SER A 78 -11.96 -25.10 27.35
N ARG A 79 -11.28 -24.14 28.01
CA ARG A 79 -11.90 -23.03 28.76
C ARG A 79 -11.90 -21.72 27.98
N LEU A 80 -11.33 -21.70 26.78
CA LEU A 80 -11.41 -20.55 25.88
C LEU A 80 -12.78 -20.52 25.20
N HIS A 81 -13.42 -19.35 25.22
CA HIS A 81 -14.72 -19.14 24.58
C HIS A 81 -14.60 -18.70 23.11
N GLY A 82 -13.42 -18.27 22.68
CA GLY A 82 -13.17 -17.82 21.33
C GLY A 82 -11.68 -17.61 21.09
N THR A 83 -11.26 -17.65 19.83
CA THR A 83 -9.87 -17.44 19.41
C THR A 83 -9.83 -16.60 18.14
N LEU A 84 -8.78 -15.80 18.00
CA LEU A 84 -8.55 -14.97 16.82
C LEU A 84 -7.05 -14.96 16.53
N ASN A 85 -6.66 -15.42 15.33
CA ASN A 85 -5.30 -15.24 14.85
C ASN A 85 -5.17 -13.84 14.26
N VAL A 86 -4.42 -12.96 14.93
CA VAL A 86 -4.17 -11.59 14.46
C VAL A 86 -2.98 -11.60 13.50
N LEU A 87 -3.20 -11.17 12.27
CA LEU A 87 -2.16 -11.12 11.25
C LEU A 87 -1.34 -9.82 11.36
N GLY A 88 -0.02 -9.96 11.27
CA GLY A 88 0.90 -8.82 11.19
C GLY A 88 1.08 -8.28 9.76
N PRO A 89 2.07 -7.41 9.55
CA PRO A 89 2.38 -6.83 8.24
C PRO A 89 3.05 -7.83 7.29
N ASN A 90 3.60 -8.93 7.79
CA ASN A 90 4.21 -9.95 6.93
C ASN A 90 3.14 -10.84 6.28
N PRO A 91 3.47 -11.52 5.17
CA PRO A 91 2.63 -12.58 4.62
C PRO A 91 2.27 -13.60 5.71
N ARG A 92 1.01 -14.06 5.70
CA ARG A 92 0.54 -15.12 6.58
C ARG A 92 1.43 -16.34 6.37
N GLN A 93 1.76 -17.01 7.47
CA GLN A 93 2.47 -18.28 7.43
C GLN A 93 1.55 -19.40 7.85
N HIS A 94 1.75 -20.57 7.26
CA HIS A 94 1.16 -21.82 7.72
C HIS A 94 2.27 -22.83 7.97
N PHE A 95 2.01 -23.78 8.86
CA PHE A 95 2.95 -24.85 9.17
C PHE A 95 2.73 -25.99 8.19
N ASN A 96 3.78 -26.41 7.48
CA ASN A 96 3.69 -27.50 6.49
C ASN A 96 4.05 -28.88 7.06
N GLY A 97 4.24 -28.99 8.38
CA GLY A 97 4.70 -30.20 9.06
C GLY A 97 6.18 -30.19 9.45
N ALA A 98 6.99 -29.32 8.83
CA ALA A 98 8.41 -29.15 9.14
C ALA A 98 8.75 -27.69 9.46
N ASP A 99 8.31 -26.77 8.61
CA ASP A 99 8.66 -25.35 8.65
C ASP A 99 7.42 -24.45 8.54
N TRP A 100 7.60 -23.21 9.02
CA TRP A 100 6.65 -22.13 8.76
C TRP A 100 6.95 -21.52 7.40
N VAL A 101 6.01 -21.67 6.47
CA VAL A 101 6.15 -21.18 5.10
C VAL A 101 5.11 -20.13 4.79
N ASN A 102 5.48 -19.18 3.92
CA ASN A 102 4.55 -18.16 3.47
C ASN A 102 3.38 -18.81 2.72
N ASP A 103 2.18 -18.36 3.06
CA ASP A 103 0.96 -18.74 2.39
C ASP A 103 0.79 -17.90 1.12
N ALA A 104 0.96 -18.54 -0.03
CA ALA A 104 0.81 -17.88 -1.34
C ALA A 104 -0.61 -17.37 -1.60
N SER A 105 -1.62 -17.84 -0.85
CA SER A 105 -3.00 -17.33 -0.96
C SER A 105 -3.22 -16.01 -0.21
N ASP A 106 -2.28 -15.59 0.65
CA ASP A 106 -2.38 -14.31 1.34
C ASP A 106 -1.90 -13.15 0.47
N VAL A 107 -2.76 -12.74 -0.46
CA VAL A 107 -2.53 -11.58 -1.33
C VAL A 107 -2.86 -10.24 -0.64
N CYS A 108 -3.42 -10.28 0.57
CA CYS A 108 -3.94 -9.10 1.27
C CYS A 108 -2.96 -8.46 2.27
N PHE A 109 -1.73 -8.97 2.40
CA PHE A 109 -0.73 -8.36 3.30
C PHE A 109 -0.41 -6.89 2.96
N PRO A 110 -0.38 -6.44 1.68
CA PRO A 110 -0.16 -5.02 1.38
C PRO A 110 -1.32 -4.15 1.89
N VAL A 111 -2.57 -4.64 1.80
CA VAL A 111 -3.74 -3.95 2.35
C VAL A 111 -3.64 -3.86 3.88
N ARG A 112 -3.21 -4.92 4.55
CA ARG A 112 -2.96 -4.87 6.01
C ARG A 112 -1.88 -3.84 6.36
N ARG A 113 -0.80 -3.75 5.59
CA ARG A 113 0.23 -2.73 5.76
C ARG A 113 -0.31 -1.32 5.54
N ALA A 114 -1.16 -1.11 4.55
CA ALA A 114 -1.80 0.18 4.31
C ALA A 114 -2.69 0.61 5.49
N ILE A 115 -3.47 -0.32 6.07
CA ILE A 115 -4.29 -0.06 7.26
C ILE A 115 -3.40 0.27 8.47
N LEU A 116 -2.35 -0.52 8.70
CA LEU A 116 -1.38 -0.27 9.78
C LEU A 116 -0.67 1.07 9.59
N LEU A 117 -0.25 1.39 8.37
CA LEU A 117 0.40 2.65 8.01
C LEU A 117 -0.49 3.83 8.37
N ARG A 118 -1.76 3.81 7.93
CA ARG A 118 -2.72 4.89 8.25
C ARG A 118 -2.97 4.99 9.75
N SER A 119 -3.12 3.86 10.44
CA SER A 119 -3.28 3.84 11.90
C SER A 119 -2.09 4.47 12.62
N LEU A 120 -0.87 4.07 12.26
CA LEU A 120 0.38 4.58 12.82
C LEU A 120 0.66 6.05 12.46
N LEU A 121 0.10 6.56 11.36
CA LEU A 121 0.15 7.98 11.02
C LEU A 121 -0.98 8.79 11.64
N GLY A 122 -1.93 8.16 12.34
CA GLY A 122 -3.07 8.84 12.96
C GLY A 122 -4.15 9.26 11.97
N LEU A 123 -4.28 8.56 10.83
CA LEU A 123 -5.15 8.89 9.71
C LEU A 123 -6.39 7.97 9.62
N MET A 124 -7.00 7.67 10.77
CA MET A 124 -8.13 6.72 10.88
C MET A 124 -9.45 7.37 11.31
N ASP A 125 -9.45 8.66 11.69
CA ASP A 125 -10.69 9.37 12.00
C ASP A 125 -11.48 9.70 10.71
N GLU A 126 -12.77 10.03 10.81
CA GLU A 126 -13.59 10.29 9.61
C GLU A 126 -13.09 11.46 8.73
N LYS A 127 -12.42 12.46 9.35
CA LYS A 127 -11.92 13.65 8.66
C LYS A 127 -10.62 13.37 7.90
N THR A 128 -9.77 12.50 8.44
CA THR A 128 -8.44 12.19 7.89
C THR A 128 -8.38 10.85 7.17
N GLY A 129 -9.25 9.91 7.53
CA GLY A 129 -9.34 8.55 7.01
C GLY A 129 -9.88 8.45 5.59
N SER A 130 -10.73 9.39 5.19
CA SER A 130 -11.21 9.52 3.81
C SER A 130 -10.24 10.27 2.89
N ARG A 131 -9.23 10.96 3.46
CA ARG A 131 -8.28 11.75 2.68
C ARG A 131 -7.21 10.85 2.04
N ARG A 132 -6.84 11.18 0.81
CA ARG A 132 -5.67 10.63 0.12
C ARG A 132 -4.40 10.87 0.96
N LEU A 133 -3.58 9.82 1.09
CA LEU A 133 -2.30 9.90 1.80
C LEU A 133 -1.27 10.51 0.85
N GLU A 134 -0.77 11.70 1.19
CA GLU A 134 0.32 12.36 0.47
C GLU A 134 1.66 11.77 0.93
N MET A 135 2.27 10.91 0.11
CA MET A 135 3.55 10.25 0.42
C MET A 135 4.37 10.11 -0.85
N ASP A 136 5.70 10.11 -0.74
CA ASP A 136 6.57 9.74 -1.86
C ASP A 136 6.13 8.36 -2.44
N PRO A 137 5.83 8.24 -3.74
CA PRO A 137 5.30 7.00 -4.31
C PRO A 137 6.22 5.79 -4.16
N GLY A 138 7.54 5.99 -4.26
CA GLY A 138 8.50 4.91 -4.07
C GLY A 138 8.60 4.48 -2.62
N LEU A 139 8.57 5.42 -1.68
CA LEU A 139 8.49 5.11 -0.25
C LEU A 139 7.23 4.32 0.09
N LEU A 140 6.07 4.74 -0.44
CA LEU A 140 4.81 4.03 -0.23
C LEU A 140 4.89 2.60 -0.80
N ALA A 141 5.38 2.45 -2.04
CA ALA A 141 5.58 1.14 -2.64
C ALA A 141 6.50 0.26 -1.79
N ALA A 142 7.64 0.77 -1.33
CA ALA A 142 8.58 0.03 -0.49
C ALA A 142 7.95 -0.40 0.84
N LEU A 143 7.16 0.46 1.48
CA LEU A 143 6.44 0.13 2.72
C LEU A 143 5.33 -0.92 2.50
N LEU A 144 4.71 -0.97 1.33
CA LEU A 144 3.63 -1.93 1.07
C LEU A 144 4.15 -3.26 0.51
N GLU A 145 5.28 -3.25 -0.20
CA GLU A 145 5.75 -4.37 -1.04
C GLU A 145 7.04 -5.03 -0.53
N ALA A 146 7.66 -4.49 0.54
CA ALA A 146 8.80 -5.14 1.19
C ALA A 146 8.55 -6.64 1.43
N ARG A 147 9.52 -7.50 1.17
CA ARG A 147 9.35 -8.95 1.35
C ARG A 147 8.87 -9.32 2.75
N SER A 148 9.47 -8.71 3.77
CA SER A 148 9.11 -8.87 5.18
C SER A 148 9.71 -7.76 6.04
N TYR A 149 9.20 -7.65 7.25
CA TYR A 149 9.75 -6.87 8.35
C TYR A 149 10.30 -7.82 9.42
N ALA A 150 11.54 -7.59 9.85
CA ALA A 150 12.32 -8.51 10.68
C ALA A 150 11.57 -8.90 11.97
N PHE A 151 10.96 -7.94 12.65
CA PHE A 151 10.16 -8.14 13.85
C PHE A 151 8.68 -7.79 13.65
N GLY A 152 8.17 -8.02 12.43
CA GLY A 152 6.76 -7.81 12.09
C GLY A 152 6.30 -6.37 12.38
N SER A 153 5.20 -6.22 13.13
CA SER A 153 4.59 -4.92 13.43
C SER A 153 5.53 -3.95 14.14
N ARG A 154 6.43 -4.44 15.01
CA ARG A 154 7.38 -3.58 15.74
C ARG A 154 8.38 -2.91 14.79
N SER A 155 8.88 -3.67 13.82
CA SER A 155 9.78 -3.14 12.79
C SER A 155 9.06 -2.17 11.86
N PHE A 156 7.84 -2.52 11.43
CA PHE A 156 7.02 -1.64 10.60
C PHE A 156 6.72 -0.31 11.32
N GLU A 157 6.28 -0.38 12.58
CA GLU A 157 6.02 0.78 13.43
C GLU A 157 7.24 1.67 13.57
N LYS A 158 8.41 1.10 13.87
CA LYS A 158 9.65 1.88 14.03
C LYS A 158 9.99 2.69 12.79
N ILE A 159 9.83 2.12 11.60
CA ILE A 159 10.06 2.82 10.32
C ILE A 159 8.98 3.89 10.11
N VAL A 160 7.70 3.55 10.25
CA VAL A 160 6.59 4.47 9.97
C VAL A 160 6.58 5.67 10.92
N LEU A 161 6.86 5.45 12.21
CA LEU A 161 6.87 6.53 13.19
C LEU A 161 8.00 7.54 12.94
N SER A 162 9.13 7.14 12.34
CA SER A 162 10.20 8.09 11.97
C SER A 162 9.73 9.07 10.89
N LEU A 163 8.80 8.65 10.01
CA LEU A 163 8.31 9.47 8.91
C LEU A 163 7.42 10.62 9.37
N ARG A 164 6.87 10.58 10.59
CA ARG A 164 5.98 11.62 11.13
C ARG A 164 6.62 13.02 11.11
N GLY A 165 7.95 13.11 11.21
CA GLY A 165 8.68 14.38 11.12
C GLY A 165 8.58 15.09 9.77
N SER A 166 8.14 14.39 8.71
CA SER A 166 7.94 14.95 7.36
C SER A 166 6.47 15.08 6.96
N ALA A 167 5.55 14.99 7.93
CA ALA A 167 4.16 15.29 7.68
C ALA A 167 3.99 16.72 7.09
N PRO A 168 3.00 16.93 6.21
CA PRO A 168 1.97 15.98 5.80
C PRO A 168 2.35 15.11 4.58
N ASN A 169 3.49 15.34 3.94
CA ASN A 169 3.83 14.79 2.61
C ASN A 169 4.75 13.56 2.64
N TYR A 170 5.09 13.05 3.83
CA TYR A 170 5.89 11.86 4.13
C TYR A 170 6.96 11.52 3.09
N GLN A 171 8.18 11.99 3.34
CA GLN A 171 9.28 11.99 2.37
C GLN A 171 10.40 11.01 2.77
N ARG A 172 11.15 10.52 1.78
CA ARG A 172 12.29 9.60 1.98
C ARG A 172 13.35 10.17 2.94
N SER A 173 13.51 11.49 2.98
CA SER A 173 14.48 12.18 3.84
C SER A 173 14.20 12.02 5.34
N ALA A 174 13.00 11.54 5.73
CA ALA A 174 12.64 11.23 7.11
C ALA A 174 12.81 9.75 7.47
N LEU A 175 13.29 8.92 6.53
CA LEU A 175 13.69 7.56 6.85
C LEU A 175 14.85 7.57 7.86
N PRO A 176 14.94 6.54 8.72
CA PRO A 176 16.09 6.38 9.58
C PRO A 176 17.30 5.95 8.72
N THR A 177 18.48 5.85 9.33
CA THR A 177 19.70 5.44 8.62
C THR A 177 19.59 4.01 8.09
N ASP A 178 20.45 3.66 7.14
CA ASP A 178 20.49 2.33 6.54
C ASP A 178 20.70 1.23 7.58
N GLU A 179 21.52 1.46 8.61
CA GLU A 179 21.76 0.51 9.68
C GLU A 179 20.48 0.23 10.48
N VAL A 180 19.64 1.25 10.67
CA VAL A 180 18.34 1.08 11.32
C VAL A 180 17.36 0.39 10.39
N LEU A 181 17.36 0.72 9.10
CA LEU A 181 16.50 0.05 8.13
C LEU A 181 16.85 -1.44 8.02
N GLU A 182 18.13 -1.78 7.91
CA GLU A 182 18.64 -3.16 7.82
C GLU A 182 18.20 -4.03 9.01
N MET A 183 18.14 -3.46 10.22
CA MET A 183 17.61 -4.17 11.39
C MET A 183 16.10 -4.45 11.34
N ASN A 184 15.36 -3.78 10.47
CA ASN A 184 13.88 -3.77 10.48
C ASN A 184 13.24 -4.30 9.20
N VAL A 185 13.93 -4.25 8.06
CA VAL A 185 13.46 -4.85 6.80
C VAL A 185 14.17 -6.17 6.57
N GLY A 186 13.47 -7.15 5.99
CA GLY A 186 14.06 -8.47 5.72
C GLY A 186 15.08 -8.47 4.57
N ASP A 187 15.11 -7.42 3.75
CA ASP A 187 16.02 -7.24 2.62
C ASP A 187 16.13 -5.73 2.30
N LEU A 188 17.22 -5.09 2.72
CA LEU A 188 17.43 -3.66 2.55
C LEU A 188 17.60 -3.29 1.07
N ASP A 189 18.34 -4.08 0.32
CA ASP A 189 18.61 -3.81 -1.09
C ASP A 189 17.34 -3.91 -1.92
N ALA A 190 16.50 -4.92 -1.66
CA ALA A 190 15.19 -5.01 -2.31
C ALA A 190 14.27 -3.86 -1.91
N PHE A 191 14.25 -3.46 -0.63
CA PHE A 191 13.47 -2.31 -0.16
C PHE A 191 13.86 -1.03 -0.90
N LYS A 192 15.16 -0.74 -1.00
CA LYS A 192 15.68 0.42 -1.72
C LYS A 192 15.41 0.36 -3.21
N ARG A 193 15.55 -0.81 -3.83
CA ARG A 193 15.25 -1.00 -5.25
C ARG A 193 13.79 -0.67 -5.56
N ILE A 194 12.84 -1.16 -4.76
CA ILE A 194 11.41 -0.81 -4.89
C ILE A 194 11.22 0.70 -4.72
N MET A 195 11.89 1.29 -3.73
CA MET A 195 11.82 2.73 -3.49
C MET A 195 12.35 3.54 -4.68
N ASP A 196 13.40 3.10 -5.34
CA ASP A 196 14.06 3.85 -6.42
C ASP A 196 13.48 3.59 -7.82
N GLN A 197 12.69 2.54 -8.01
CA GLN A 197 12.03 2.20 -9.29
C GLN A 197 11.33 3.39 -9.97
N PRO A 198 10.48 4.20 -9.30
CA PRO A 198 9.86 5.36 -9.94
C PRO A 198 10.88 6.39 -10.44
N ARG A 199 12.05 6.48 -9.81
CA ARG A 199 13.09 7.47 -10.14
C ARG A 199 13.91 7.04 -11.35
N GLU A 200 14.26 5.77 -11.45
CA GLU A 200 14.92 5.22 -12.65
C GLU A 200 14.07 5.45 -13.91
N PHE A 201 12.74 5.40 -13.75
CA PHE A 201 11.81 5.76 -14.80
C PHE A 201 11.74 7.27 -15.05
N GLN A 202 11.78 8.10 -14.01
CA GLN A 202 11.84 9.56 -14.16
C GLN A 202 13.04 10.03 -14.97
N GLU A 203 14.19 9.36 -14.87
CA GLU A 203 15.38 9.67 -15.68
C GLU A 203 15.15 9.45 -17.18
N GLN A 204 14.18 8.60 -17.55
CA GLN A 204 13.78 8.34 -18.94
C GLN A 204 12.66 9.27 -19.41
N ALA A 205 12.17 10.17 -18.54
CA ALA A 205 10.97 10.93 -18.78
C ALA A 205 11.06 11.92 -19.95
N GLU A 206 12.25 12.32 -20.41
CA GLU A 206 12.37 13.15 -21.62
C GLU A 206 11.99 12.38 -22.89
N THR A 207 12.29 11.08 -22.97
CA THR A 207 11.86 10.26 -24.09
C THR A 207 10.34 10.05 -24.06
N ILE A 208 9.79 9.90 -22.86
CA ILE A 208 8.37 9.61 -22.64
C ILE A 208 7.52 10.87 -22.81
N SER A 209 8.00 12.03 -22.36
CA SER A 209 7.30 13.32 -22.48
C SER A 209 7.04 13.69 -23.94
N ALA A 210 8.02 13.47 -24.82
CA ALA A 210 7.87 13.68 -26.25
C ALA A 210 6.83 12.74 -26.86
N ALA A 211 6.79 11.47 -26.42
CA ALA A 211 5.79 10.50 -26.87
C ALA A 211 4.38 10.82 -26.34
N VAL A 212 4.24 11.24 -25.07
CA VAL A 212 2.97 11.75 -24.50
C VAL A 212 2.45 12.92 -25.34
N HIS A 213 3.31 13.88 -25.69
CA HIS A 213 2.92 15.00 -26.54
C HIS A 213 2.52 14.55 -27.94
N ALA A 214 3.25 13.59 -28.53
CA ALA A 214 2.93 13.03 -29.84
C ALA A 214 1.53 12.41 -29.88
N ARG A 215 1.10 11.73 -28.80
CA ARG A 215 -0.28 11.27 -28.66
C ARG A 215 -1.27 12.42 -28.59
N TRP A 216 -1.00 13.42 -27.75
CA TRP A 216 -1.91 14.57 -27.63
C TRP A 216 -2.12 15.27 -28.98
N LEU A 217 -1.07 15.39 -29.81
CA LEU A 217 -1.15 15.98 -31.16
C LEU A 217 -2.19 15.28 -32.07
N THR A 218 -2.42 13.97 -31.92
CA THR A 218 -3.39 13.22 -32.72
C THR A 218 -4.85 13.62 -32.46
N SER A 219 -5.14 14.12 -31.25
CA SER A 219 -6.49 14.51 -30.82
C SER A 219 -6.63 16.01 -30.55
N ALA A 220 -5.54 16.79 -30.59
CA ALA A 220 -5.56 18.22 -30.34
C ALA A 220 -6.31 18.99 -31.43
N ASP A 221 -7.06 20.02 -31.04
CA ASP A 221 -7.64 20.99 -31.97
C ASP A 221 -6.53 21.67 -32.79
N ASN A 222 -6.73 21.80 -34.11
CA ASN A 222 -5.81 22.48 -35.01
C ASN A 222 -5.55 23.95 -34.63
N ARG A 223 -6.49 24.60 -33.93
CA ARG A 223 -6.35 25.98 -33.46
C ARG A 223 -5.57 26.10 -32.15
N ASN A 224 -5.26 24.97 -31.50
CA ASN A 224 -4.58 24.99 -30.21
C ASN A 224 -3.12 25.45 -30.36
N ALA A 225 -2.72 26.49 -29.63
CA ALA A 225 -1.38 27.07 -29.68
C ALA A 225 -0.24 26.07 -29.33
N PHE A 226 -0.55 24.97 -28.64
CA PHE A 226 0.41 23.94 -28.28
C PHE A 226 0.51 22.82 -29.32
N LYS A 227 -0.31 22.83 -30.38
CA LYS A 227 -0.27 21.84 -31.49
C LYS A 227 0.91 22.09 -32.44
N LYS A 228 2.11 21.96 -31.88
CA LYS A 228 3.42 22.13 -32.54
C LYS A 228 4.37 21.03 -32.07
N ALA A 229 5.52 20.91 -32.74
CA ALA A 229 6.54 19.93 -32.36
C ALA A 229 6.94 20.10 -30.88
N PHE A 230 7.21 18.99 -30.19
CA PHE A 230 7.58 18.99 -28.77
C PHE A 230 8.72 19.98 -28.47
N GLU A 231 9.72 20.05 -29.35
CA GLU A 231 10.87 20.94 -29.16
C GLU A 231 10.52 22.43 -29.12
N LEU A 232 9.41 22.82 -29.75
CA LEU A 232 8.95 24.20 -29.86
C LEU A 232 7.99 24.60 -28.72
N LEU A 233 7.72 23.68 -27.78
CA LEU A 233 6.94 23.98 -26.58
C LEU A 233 7.75 24.84 -25.62
N ASP A 234 7.04 25.70 -24.89
CA ASP A 234 7.63 26.45 -23.79
C ASP A 234 7.99 25.51 -22.61
N PRO A 235 8.86 25.96 -21.69
CA PRO A 235 9.32 25.14 -20.57
C PRO A 235 8.20 24.64 -19.65
N GLU A 236 7.13 25.40 -19.45
CA GLU A 236 5.98 25.01 -18.61
C GLU A 236 5.22 23.85 -19.27
N THR A 237 4.92 23.96 -20.57
CA THR A 237 4.23 22.88 -21.29
C THR A 237 5.10 21.62 -21.43
N LYS A 238 6.43 21.75 -21.60
CA LYS A 238 7.33 20.58 -21.52
C LYS A 238 7.30 19.93 -20.13
N ALA A 239 7.24 20.74 -19.07
CA ALA A 239 7.13 20.22 -17.69
C ALA A 239 5.80 19.49 -17.46
N ASP A 240 4.69 19.97 -18.00
CA ASP A 240 3.39 19.29 -17.93
C ASP A 240 3.46 17.89 -18.58
N ASN A 241 4.09 17.77 -19.76
CA ASN A 241 4.27 16.49 -20.45
C ASN A 241 5.19 15.54 -19.67
N ARG A 242 6.27 16.05 -19.05
CA ARG A 242 7.11 15.24 -18.15
C ARG A 242 6.32 14.75 -16.93
N ALA A 243 5.50 15.62 -16.33
CA ALA A 243 4.69 15.23 -15.19
C ALA A 243 3.66 14.15 -15.57
N ALA A 244 3.06 14.24 -16.76
CA ALA A 244 2.20 13.17 -17.29
C ALA A 244 2.96 11.87 -17.52
N ALA A 245 4.14 11.94 -18.15
CA ALA A 245 5.02 10.78 -18.29
C ALA A 245 5.33 10.12 -16.94
N TRP A 246 5.67 10.90 -15.91
CA TRP A 246 5.99 10.39 -14.57
C TRP A 246 4.87 9.61 -13.88
N ARG A 247 3.61 9.84 -14.24
CA ARG A 247 2.47 9.14 -13.62
C ARG A 247 2.20 7.76 -14.20
N VAL A 248 2.71 7.48 -15.40
CA VAL A 248 2.42 6.24 -16.13
C VAL A 248 2.73 4.99 -15.30
N PRO A 249 3.90 4.84 -14.64
CA PRO A 249 4.17 3.63 -13.84
C PRO A 249 3.24 3.49 -12.64
N THR A 250 2.94 4.60 -11.96
CA THR A 250 2.05 4.59 -10.78
C THR A 250 0.61 4.24 -11.16
N ILE A 251 0.15 4.70 -12.32
CA ILE A 251 -1.20 4.39 -12.83
C ILE A 251 -1.26 2.93 -13.30
N LEU A 252 -0.23 2.44 -14.01
CA LEU A 252 -0.13 1.02 -14.36
C LEU A 252 -0.18 0.10 -13.13
N ALA A 253 0.49 0.49 -12.04
CA ALA A 253 0.55 -0.29 -10.82
C ALA A 253 -0.84 -0.51 -10.17
N ILE A 254 -1.78 0.43 -10.33
CA ILE A 254 -3.16 0.30 -9.82
C ILE A 254 -3.87 -0.89 -10.46
N ALA A 255 -3.60 -1.16 -11.74
CA ALA A 255 -4.17 -2.30 -12.46
C ALA A 255 -3.32 -3.58 -12.35
N GLY A 256 -2.33 -3.61 -11.44
CA GLY A 256 -1.42 -4.75 -11.30
C GLY A 256 -0.45 -4.90 -12.48
N LEU A 257 -0.15 -3.81 -13.18
CA LEU A 257 0.79 -3.77 -14.29
C LEU A 257 2.06 -3.02 -13.89
N GLU A 258 3.19 -3.38 -14.51
CA GLU A 258 4.48 -2.74 -14.26
C GLU A 258 5.12 -2.34 -15.59
N LEU A 259 5.74 -1.16 -15.62
CA LEU A 259 6.47 -0.67 -16.78
C LEU A 259 7.96 -0.96 -16.60
N VAL A 260 8.55 -1.73 -17.51
CA VAL A 260 9.91 -2.24 -17.36
C VAL A 260 10.73 -2.04 -18.64
N PRO A 261 12.07 -1.89 -18.53
CA PRO A 261 12.94 -1.85 -19.70
C PRO A 261 12.77 -3.08 -20.59
N LEU A 262 12.98 -2.94 -21.90
CA LEU A 262 12.87 -4.08 -22.85
C LEU A 262 13.76 -5.27 -22.48
N LYS A 263 14.90 -5.03 -21.82
CA LYS A 263 15.86 -6.05 -21.34
C LYS A 263 15.36 -6.90 -20.17
N ASP A 264 14.27 -6.52 -19.50
CA ASP A 264 13.68 -7.32 -18.41
C ASP A 264 13.33 -8.73 -18.93
N PRO A 265 13.59 -9.82 -18.19
CA PRO A 265 13.34 -11.18 -18.68
C PRO A 265 11.85 -11.54 -18.77
N ARG A 266 10.94 -10.83 -18.09
CA ARG A 266 9.51 -11.15 -18.06
C ARG A 266 8.85 -10.91 -19.43
N PRO A 267 7.91 -11.76 -19.88
CA PRO A 267 7.20 -11.53 -21.13
C PRO A 267 6.27 -10.31 -21.02
N PRO A 268 6.04 -9.56 -22.11
CA PRO A 268 5.02 -8.53 -22.15
C PRO A 268 3.65 -9.09 -21.75
N ALA A 269 2.85 -8.32 -21.00
CA ALA A 269 1.49 -8.68 -20.65
C ALA A 269 0.60 -8.65 -21.90
N ALA A 270 0.33 -9.82 -22.47
CA ALA A 270 -0.47 -9.96 -23.70
C ALA A 270 -1.89 -9.37 -23.57
N ASN A 271 -2.44 -9.37 -22.35
CA ASN A 271 -3.74 -8.84 -22.00
C ASN A 271 -3.70 -7.44 -21.36
N ALA A 272 -2.58 -6.71 -21.45
CA ALA A 272 -2.44 -5.38 -20.83
C ALA A 272 -3.59 -4.43 -21.20
N ALA A 273 -3.98 -4.36 -22.49
CA ALA A 273 -5.08 -3.51 -22.93
C ALA A 273 -6.42 -3.88 -22.29
N ALA A 274 -6.71 -5.18 -22.13
CA ALA A 274 -7.93 -5.64 -21.48
C ALA A 274 -7.92 -5.37 -19.98
N ILE A 275 -6.76 -5.51 -19.32
CA ILE A 275 -6.59 -5.16 -17.90
C ILE A 275 -6.81 -3.65 -17.68
N LEU A 276 -6.23 -2.81 -18.55
CA LEU A 276 -6.43 -1.36 -18.49
C LEU A 276 -7.91 -1.00 -18.68
N GLU A 277 -8.59 -1.59 -19.66
CA GLU A 277 -10.00 -1.31 -19.92
C GLU A 277 -10.88 -1.74 -18.72
N ALA A 278 -10.57 -2.86 -18.08
CA ALA A 278 -11.30 -3.34 -16.91
C ALA A 278 -11.20 -2.39 -15.70
N HIS A 279 -10.16 -1.53 -15.64
CA HIS A 279 -9.93 -0.58 -14.55
C HIS A 279 -10.04 0.88 -15.02
N ILE A 280 -10.54 1.13 -16.22
CA ILE A 280 -10.33 2.39 -16.95
C ILE A 280 -10.79 3.64 -16.18
N GLU A 281 -11.88 3.56 -15.42
CA GLU A 281 -12.40 4.72 -14.66
C GLU A 281 -11.46 5.11 -13.51
N VAL A 282 -10.92 4.14 -12.77
CA VAL A 282 -9.99 4.42 -11.68
C VAL A 282 -8.66 4.94 -12.23
N LEU A 283 -8.20 4.36 -13.34
CA LEU A 283 -6.96 4.80 -13.98
C LEU A 283 -7.08 6.21 -14.58
N ALA A 284 -8.22 6.53 -15.19
CA ALA A 284 -8.49 7.84 -15.75
C ALA A 284 -8.68 8.90 -14.65
N GLU A 285 -9.34 8.56 -13.56
CA GLU A 285 -9.43 9.42 -12.37
C GLU A 285 -8.04 9.76 -11.82
N GLU A 286 -7.14 8.78 -11.75
CA GLU A 286 -5.77 8.98 -11.28
C GLU A 286 -4.89 9.79 -12.24
N GLU A 287 -5.09 9.65 -13.55
CA GLU A 287 -4.47 10.52 -14.55
C GLU A 287 -4.94 11.97 -14.39
N HIS A 288 -6.26 12.16 -14.25
CA HIS A 288 -6.88 13.47 -14.07
C HIS A 288 -6.43 14.14 -12.78
N ASP A 289 -6.50 13.43 -11.65
CA ASP A 289 -6.08 13.94 -10.34
C ASP A 289 -4.63 14.42 -10.39
N GLY A 290 -3.74 13.60 -10.97
CA GLY A 290 -2.35 13.97 -11.16
C GLY A 290 -2.14 15.18 -12.07
N TRP A 291 -2.94 15.33 -13.13
CA TRP A 291 -2.94 16.55 -13.96
C TRP A 291 -3.43 17.77 -13.18
N THR A 292 -4.52 17.65 -12.40
CA THR A 292 -5.05 18.76 -11.60
C THR A 292 -4.06 19.20 -10.53
N ASP A 293 -3.33 18.27 -9.91
CA ASP A 293 -2.33 18.56 -8.89
C ASP A 293 -1.16 19.37 -9.44
N VAL A 294 -0.66 18.99 -10.62
CA VAL A 294 0.40 19.75 -11.31
C VAL A 294 -0.08 21.15 -11.62
N ARG A 295 -1.30 21.29 -12.17
CA ARG A 295 -1.91 22.59 -12.48
C ARG A 295 -2.05 23.46 -11.22
N ARG A 296 -2.62 22.93 -10.15
CA ARG A 296 -2.78 23.66 -8.88
C ARG A 296 -1.44 24.09 -8.28
N LYS A 297 -0.43 23.22 -8.29
CA LYS A 297 0.95 23.56 -7.85
C LYS A 297 1.57 24.68 -8.69
N ASN A 298 1.22 24.77 -9.97
CA ASN A 298 1.63 25.83 -10.88
C ASN A 298 0.72 27.08 -10.84
N GLY A 299 -0.15 27.19 -9.82
CA GLY A 299 -0.98 28.36 -9.57
C GLY A 299 -2.25 28.44 -10.42
N TRP A 300 -2.65 27.34 -11.07
CA TRP A 300 -3.89 27.30 -11.82
C TRP A 300 -5.11 27.21 -10.91
N THR A 301 -6.19 27.88 -11.30
CA THR A 301 -7.45 27.92 -10.52
C THR A 301 -8.66 27.50 -11.34
N TRP A 302 -9.70 27.01 -10.66
CA TRP A 302 -10.94 26.60 -11.31
C TRP A 302 -11.73 27.83 -11.80
N VAL A 303 -12.45 27.66 -12.91
CA VAL A 303 -13.42 28.62 -13.44
C VAL A 303 -14.63 27.88 -14.01
N GLU A 304 -15.79 28.54 -14.04
CA GLU A 304 -16.96 27.96 -14.67
C GLU A 304 -16.76 27.78 -16.18
N ARG A 305 -17.27 26.65 -16.71
CA ARG A 305 -17.19 26.34 -18.13
C ARG A 305 -18.05 27.31 -18.94
N THR A 306 -17.53 27.72 -20.09
CA THR A 306 -18.25 28.55 -21.06
C THR A 306 -18.09 27.97 -22.46
N ASP A 307 -19.11 28.14 -23.31
CA ASP A 307 -19.06 27.75 -24.72
C ASP A 307 -18.37 28.80 -25.60
N ASP A 308 -18.08 29.98 -25.05
CA ASP A 308 -17.31 31.03 -25.72
C ASP A 308 -15.82 30.64 -25.78
N LEU A 309 -15.35 30.29 -26.98
CA LEU A 309 -13.97 29.85 -27.21
C LEU A 309 -12.94 30.94 -26.95
N GLU A 310 -13.22 32.19 -27.31
CA GLU A 310 -12.31 33.31 -27.07
C GLU A 310 -12.17 33.59 -25.57
N LEU A 311 -13.28 33.51 -24.84
CA LEU A 311 -13.27 33.63 -23.39
C LEU A 311 -12.50 32.48 -22.74
N ARG A 312 -12.64 31.23 -23.22
CA ARG A 312 -11.84 30.09 -22.72
C ARG A 312 -10.35 30.28 -22.96
N GLU A 313 -9.96 30.78 -24.13
CA GLU A 313 -8.55 31.08 -24.43
C GLU A 313 -7.99 32.13 -23.46
N LYS A 314 -8.73 33.22 -23.23
CA LYS A 314 -8.35 34.25 -22.26
C LYS A 314 -8.25 33.70 -20.84
N GLN A 315 -9.22 32.90 -20.40
CA GLN A 315 -9.19 32.24 -19.09
C GLN A 315 -7.94 31.37 -18.92
N ARG A 316 -7.59 30.57 -19.94
CA ARG A 316 -6.38 29.72 -19.93
C ARG A 316 -5.09 30.54 -19.87
N ALA A 317 -5.03 31.67 -20.58
CA ALA A 317 -3.89 32.59 -20.51
C ALA A 317 -3.69 33.17 -19.09
N GLU A 318 -4.77 33.28 -18.31
CA GLU A 318 -4.77 33.71 -16.91
C GLU A 318 -4.68 32.54 -15.92
N ARG A 319 -4.27 31.35 -16.38
CA ARG A 319 -4.15 30.11 -15.59
C ARG A 319 -5.47 29.67 -14.93
N ARG A 320 -6.59 29.86 -15.64
CA ARG A 320 -7.91 29.39 -15.20
C ARG A 320 -8.39 28.26 -16.10
N HIS A 321 -8.88 27.17 -15.52
CA HIS A 321 -9.34 26.01 -16.28
C HIS A 321 -10.57 25.35 -15.67
N ASP A 322 -11.55 25.02 -16.51
CA ASP A 322 -12.87 24.50 -16.11
C ASP A 322 -12.84 23.07 -15.59
N CYS A 323 -11.87 22.29 -16.06
CA CYS A 323 -11.67 20.91 -15.61
C CYS A 323 -10.92 20.76 -14.26
N LEU A 324 -10.59 21.84 -13.53
CA LEU A 324 -9.96 21.74 -12.20
C LEU A 324 -10.96 21.37 -11.08
N THR A 325 -11.77 20.35 -11.35
CA THR A 325 -12.86 19.81 -10.53
C THR A 325 -12.64 18.30 -10.35
N PRO A 326 -13.26 17.61 -9.36
CA PRO A 326 -13.14 16.16 -9.23
C PRO A 326 -13.53 15.42 -10.51
N TYR A 327 -12.82 14.32 -10.82
CA TYR A 327 -13.06 13.54 -12.05
C TYR A 327 -14.53 13.14 -12.20
N ALA A 328 -15.18 12.70 -11.12
CA ALA A 328 -16.59 12.33 -11.11
C ALA A 328 -17.53 13.41 -11.68
N SER A 329 -17.19 14.69 -11.47
CA SER A 329 -17.98 15.87 -11.89
C SER A 329 -17.69 16.33 -13.33
N LEU A 330 -16.71 15.72 -14.02
CA LEU A 330 -16.40 16.07 -15.40
C LEU A 330 -17.50 15.61 -16.36
N PRO A 331 -17.76 16.39 -17.43
CA PRO A 331 -18.49 15.89 -18.59
C PRO A 331 -17.79 14.68 -19.21
N ASP A 332 -18.57 13.74 -19.75
CA ASP A 332 -18.02 12.47 -20.24
C ASP A 332 -17.00 12.63 -21.38
N HIS A 333 -17.17 13.64 -22.24
CA HIS A 333 -16.20 13.92 -23.30
C HIS A 333 -14.88 14.51 -22.78
N GLU A 334 -14.84 15.07 -21.56
CA GLU A 334 -13.58 15.42 -20.90
C GLU A 334 -12.94 14.18 -20.28
N LYS A 335 -13.71 13.33 -19.60
CA LYS A 335 -13.24 12.04 -19.05
C LYS A 335 -12.60 11.15 -20.12
N GLU A 336 -13.18 11.14 -21.32
CA GLU A 336 -12.66 10.35 -22.44
C GLU A 336 -11.23 10.75 -22.85
N LYS A 337 -10.76 11.96 -22.53
CA LYS A 337 -9.36 12.36 -22.77
C LYS A 337 -8.40 11.61 -21.85
N ASP A 338 -8.76 11.45 -20.57
CA ASP A 338 -7.97 10.71 -19.59
C ASP A 338 -8.02 9.21 -19.90
N ARG A 339 -9.21 8.65 -20.16
CA ARG A 339 -9.38 7.26 -20.61
C ARG A 339 -8.56 6.98 -21.88
N GLY A 340 -8.66 7.86 -22.87
CA GLY A 340 -7.92 7.77 -24.13
C GLY A 340 -6.40 7.90 -23.97
N SER A 341 -5.93 8.53 -22.89
CA SER A 341 -4.51 8.58 -22.52
C SER A 341 -4.05 7.26 -21.93
N VAL A 342 -4.80 6.72 -20.96
CA VAL A 342 -4.53 5.41 -20.34
C VAL A 342 -4.52 4.28 -21.38
N ARG A 343 -5.51 4.24 -22.28
CA ARG A 343 -5.56 3.25 -23.38
C ARG A 343 -4.32 3.29 -24.28
N TRP A 344 -3.63 4.43 -24.32
CA TRP A 344 -2.45 4.62 -25.15
C TRP A 344 -1.13 4.25 -24.45
N TYR A 345 -1.15 3.99 -23.14
CA TYR A 345 0.05 3.60 -22.39
C TYR A 345 0.83 2.41 -23.00
N PRO A 346 0.21 1.37 -23.58
CA PRO A 346 0.97 0.30 -24.25
C PRO A 346 1.78 0.78 -25.45
N GLU A 347 1.26 1.72 -26.25
CA GLU A 347 1.98 2.30 -27.37
C GLU A 347 3.04 3.31 -26.90
N LEU A 348 2.72 4.10 -25.86
CA LEU A 348 3.69 4.95 -25.18
C LEU A 348 4.91 4.15 -24.70
N ALA A 349 4.68 3.03 -24.04
CA ALA A 349 5.73 2.15 -23.54
C ALA A 349 6.66 1.69 -24.67
N LYS A 350 6.08 1.22 -25.80
CA LYS A 350 6.86 0.79 -26.97
C LYS A 350 7.70 1.93 -27.54
N LEU A 351 7.11 3.11 -27.73
CA LEU A 351 7.81 4.29 -28.25
C LEU A 351 8.97 4.73 -27.36
N ALA A 352 8.82 4.55 -26.05
CA ALA A 352 9.83 4.89 -25.07
C ALA A 352 10.92 3.82 -24.89
N GLY A 353 10.82 2.64 -25.53
CA GLY A 353 11.77 1.53 -25.31
C GLY A 353 11.50 0.71 -24.05
N PHE A 354 10.22 0.60 -23.66
CA PHE A 354 9.71 -0.16 -22.53
C PHE A 354 8.70 -1.21 -22.98
N LYS A 355 8.38 -2.12 -22.06
CA LYS A 355 7.24 -3.01 -22.16
C LYS A 355 6.44 -3.02 -20.86
N ILE A 356 5.16 -3.30 -20.97
CA ILE A 356 4.28 -3.51 -19.82
C ILE A 356 4.26 -5.01 -19.50
N VAL A 357 4.44 -5.36 -18.23
CA VAL A 357 4.39 -6.74 -17.72
C VAL A 357 3.35 -6.83 -16.60
N VAL A 358 2.91 -8.05 -16.28
CA VAL A 358 2.09 -8.27 -15.08
C VAL A 358 3.00 -8.11 -13.87
N LYS A 359 2.54 -7.36 -12.87
CA LYS A 359 3.26 -7.19 -11.61
C LYS A 359 3.32 -8.54 -10.89
N GLY A 360 4.54 -8.94 -10.54
CA GLY A 360 4.87 -10.27 -10.01
C GLY A 360 4.56 -10.45 -8.53
#